data_AF-A0AB73KYT5-F1
#
_entry.id   AF-A0AB73KYT5-F1
#
_cell.length_a   1.000
_cell.length_b   1.000
_cell.length_c   1.000
_cell.angle_alpha   90.00
_cell.angle_beta   90.00
_cell.angle_gamma   90.00
#
_symmetry.space_group_name_H-M   'P 1'
#
loop_
_entity.id
_entity.type
_entity.pdbx_description
1 polymer ?
#
loop_
_entity_poly.entity_id
_entity_poly.type
_entity_poly.pdbx_seq_one_letter_code
_entity_poly.pdbx_strand_id
1 'polypeptide(L)'
;MTVHARALWPQVESVQVRFRAGFAYVAAESNDEDEPVPLCRLRFAGTLHTWGFALYLASSGKYEDNFLPTGLPIGSPEDCLTCAGTLYLGSPA
;
A
#
# COMPACT_ATOMS: atom_id res chain seq x y z
N MET A 1 -9.27 4.37 1.26
CA MET A 1 -7.84 4.30 1.66
C MET A 1 -7.56 4.90 3.04
N THR A 2 -7.49 6.22 3.28
CA THR A 2 -7.11 6.72 4.64
C THR A 2 -8.05 6.26 5.76
N VAL A 3 -9.37 6.30 5.52
CA VAL A 3 -10.37 5.77 6.48
C VAL A 3 -10.17 4.28 6.73
N HIS A 4 -9.91 3.50 5.67
CA HIS A 4 -9.63 2.05 5.76
C HIS A 4 -8.34 1.77 6.55
N ALA A 5 -7.26 2.51 6.28
CA ALA A 5 -5.99 2.36 6.99
C ALA A 5 -6.15 2.65 8.48
N ARG A 6 -6.80 3.77 8.84
CA ARG A 6 -7.06 4.14 10.23
C ARG A 6 -7.93 3.13 10.97
N ALA A 7 -8.82 2.43 10.27
CA ALA A 7 -9.62 1.38 10.87
C ALA A 7 -8.79 0.14 11.26
N LEU A 8 -7.70 -0.15 10.56
CA LEU A 8 -6.81 -1.29 10.81
C LEU A 8 -5.60 -0.92 11.69
N TRP A 9 -5.10 0.31 11.54
CA TRP A 9 -3.91 0.84 12.20
C TRP A 9 -4.21 2.25 12.73
N PRO A 10 -4.67 2.37 13.99
CA PRO A 10 -5.03 3.66 14.59
C PRO A 10 -3.87 4.67 14.65
N GLN A 11 -2.62 4.20 14.62
CA GLN A 11 -1.42 5.04 14.59
C GLN A 11 -1.16 5.72 13.24
N VAL A 12 -1.81 5.26 12.16
CA VAL A 12 -1.72 5.88 10.83
C VAL A 12 -2.52 7.17 10.83
N GLU A 13 -1.86 8.30 10.63
CA GLU A 13 -2.54 9.58 10.49
C GLU A 13 -3.17 9.69 9.10
N SER A 14 -2.44 9.28 8.07
CA SER A 14 -2.76 9.62 6.69
C SER A 14 -2.19 8.58 5.73
N VAL A 15 -2.82 8.41 4.56
CA VAL A 15 -2.27 7.60 3.46
C VAL A 15 -1.94 8.56 2.33
N GLN A 16 -0.65 8.69 2.04
CA GLN A 16 -0.15 9.49 0.95
C GLN A 16 -0.18 8.69 -0.35
N VAL A 17 -0.79 9.26 -1.40
CA VAL A 17 -0.82 8.66 -2.73
C VAL A 17 -0.21 9.63 -3.74
N ARG A 18 0.91 9.23 -4.37
CA ARG A 18 1.61 10.04 -5.37
C ARG A 18 1.52 9.38 -6.75
N PHE A 19 1.04 10.12 -7.74
CA PHE A 19 0.95 9.62 -9.11
C PHE A 19 2.19 9.98 -9.92
N ARG A 20 2.84 8.98 -10.55
CA ARG A 20 3.99 9.19 -11.44
C ARG A 20 4.07 8.08 -12.48
N ALA A 21 4.25 8.47 -13.75
CA ALA A 21 4.48 7.56 -14.87
C ALA A 21 3.47 6.39 -14.98
N GLY A 22 2.18 6.64 -14.71
CA GLY A 22 1.12 5.62 -14.77
C GLY A 22 1.00 4.73 -13.52
N PHE A 23 1.74 5.05 -12.46
CA PHE A 23 1.68 4.35 -11.19
C PHE A 23 1.21 5.27 -10.07
N ALA A 24 0.55 4.68 -9.07
CA ALA A 24 0.24 5.31 -7.80
C ALA A 24 1.14 4.72 -6.72
N TYR A 25 1.98 5.55 -6.11
CA TYR A 25 2.87 5.17 -5.02
C TYR A 25 2.17 5.48 -3.71
N VAL A 26 2.05 4.47 -2.86
CA VAL A 26 1.28 4.51 -1.61
C VAL A 26 2.24 4.43 -0.44
N ALA A 27 2.14 5.39 0.47
CA ALA A 27 2.87 5.44 1.72
C ALA A 27 1.93 5.76 2.89
N ALA A 28 2.27 5.32 4.09
CA ALA A 28 1.55 5.69 5.32
C ALA A 28 2.32 6.76 6.09
N GLU A 29 1.61 7.80 6.50
CA GLU A 29 2.09 8.79 7.47
C GLU A 29 1.59 8.34 8.84
N SER A 30 2.49 8.20 9.82
CA SER A 30 2.18 7.79 11.19
C SER A 30 2.69 8.83 12.18
N ASN A 31 2.16 8.83 13.40
CA ASN A 31 2.67 9.70 14.47
C ASN A 31 4.00 9.21 15.05
N ASP A 32 4.39 7.96 14.74
CA ASP A 32 5.55 7.32 15.33
C ASP A 32 6.81 7.52 14.47
N GLU A 33 6.67 7.91 13.20
CA GLU A 33 7.78 8.11 12.26
C GLU A 33 7.71 9.48 11.59
N ASP A 34 8.86 10.16 11.50
CA ASP A 34 8.98 11.48 10.89
C ASP A 34 8.83 11.45 9.34
N GLU A 35 9.11 10.30 8.72
CA GLU A 35 9.03 10.11 7.28
C GLU A 35 7.91 9.13 6.88
N PRO A 36 7.18 9.37 5.78
CA PRO A 36 6.15 8.44 5.31
C PRO A 36 6.73 7.07 4.96
N VAL A 37 6.15 6.02 5.52
CA VAL A 37 6.54 4.62 5.31
C VAL A 37 6.08 4.16 3.93
N PRO A 38 6.98 3.81 2.99
CA PRO A 38 6.58 3.33 1.69
C PRO A 38 5.98 1.91 1.79
N LEU A 39 4.80 1.71 1.21
CA LEU A 39 4.06 0.44 1.34
C LEU A 39 4.00 -0.33 0.01
N CYS A 40 3.39 0.28 -1.00
CA CYS A 40 3.16 -0.39 -2.27
C CYS A 40 3.05 0.58 -3.43
N ARG A 41 3.14 0.05 -4.65
CA ARG A 41 2.93 0.75 -5.90
C ARG A 41 1.79 0.05 -6.63
N LEU A 42 0.78 0.83 -6.99
CA LEU A 42 -0.38 0.36 -7.73
C LEU A 42 -0.27 0.77 -9.20
N ARG A 43 -0.64 -0.14 -10.09
CA ARG A 43 -0.77 0.14 -11.53
C ARG A 43 -2.24 0.05 -11.92
N PHE A 44 -2.78 1.12 -12.47
CA PHE A 44 -4.15 1.09 -13.00
C PHE A 44 -4.24 0.13 -14.19
N ALA A 45 -5.08 -0.91 -14.09
CA ALA A 45 -5.22 -1.94 -15.13
C ALA A 45 -6.35 -1.66 -16.13
N GLY A 46 -6.93 -0.46 -16.12
CA GLY A 46 -8.01 -0.07 -17.05
C GLY A 46 -9.44 -0.29 -16.53
N THR A 47 -9.60 -0.84 -15.32
CA THR A 47 -10.89 -0.95 -14.62
C THR A 47 -10.78 -0.37 -13.22
N LEU A 48 -11.82 0.32 -12.72
CA LEU A 48 -11.78 1.08 -11.46
C LEU A 48 -11.34 0.25 -10.24
N HIS A 49 -11.66 -1.05 -10.23
CA HIS A 49 -11.49 -1.92 -9.06
C HIS A 49 -10.31 -2.89 -9.16
N THR A 50 -9.58 -2.89 -10.27
CA THR A 50 -8.49 -3.85 -10.51
C THR A 50 -7.17 -3.09 -10.68
N TRP A 51 -6.31 -3.22 -9.68
CA TRP A 51 -5.00 -2.58 -9.66
C TRP A 51 -3.91 -3.63 -9.57
N GLY A 52 -2.91 -3.51 -10.44
CA GLY A 52 -1.68 -4.30 -10.34
C GLY A 52 -0.92 -3.93 -9.08
N PHE A 53 -0.49 -4.95 -8.33
CA PHE A 53 0.15 -4.80 -7.03
C PHE A 53 1.66 -5.00 -7.11
N ALA A 54 2.41 -4.02 -6.59
CA ALA A 54 3.83 -4.16 -6.31
C ALA A 54 4.13 -3.76 -4.87
N LEU A 55 4.82 -4.63 -4.14
CA LEU A 55 5.22 -4.42 -2.76
C LEU A 55 6.51 -3.60 -2.71
N TYR A 56 6.60 -2.66 -1.76
CA TYR A 56 7.87 -2.03 -1.44
C TYR A 56 8.81 -3.04 -0.77
N LEU A 57 10.07 -3.11 -1.18
CA LEU A 57 11.09 -3.96 -0.56
C LEU A 57 12.12 -3.07 0.13
N ALA A 58 12.01 -2.95 1.44
CA ALA A 58 12.93 -2.15 2.26
C ALA A 58 14.41 -2.54 2.09
N SER A 59 14.70 -3.82 1.82
CA SER A 59 16.07 -4.31 1.59
C SER A 59 16.72 -3.75 0.32
N SER A 60 15.93 -3.41 -0.70
CA SER A 60 16.43 -2.93 -1.99
C SER A 60 16.00 -1.50 -2.33
N GLY A 61 15.06 -0.93 -1.55
CA GLY A 61 14.46 0.38 -1.80
C GLY A 61 13.60 0.44 -3.07
N LYS A 62 13.14 -0.72 -3.57
CA LYS A 62 12.41 -0.84 -4.85
C LYS A 62 10.98 -1.34 -4.65
N TYR A 63 10.18 -1.21 -5.69
CA TYR A 63 8.84 -1.80 -5.77
C TYR A 63 8.87 -2.99 -6.72
N GLU A 64 8.51 -4.16 -6.22
CA GLU A 64 8.49 -5.41 -6.99
C GLU A 64 7.08 -5.97 -7.07
N ASP A 65 6.69 -6.43 -8.25
CA ASP A 65 5.37 -7.00 -8.49
C ASP A 65 5.18 -8.22 -7.57
N ASN A 66 4.02 -8.28 -6.90
CA ASN A 66 3.77 -9.29 -5.88
C ASN A 66 2.30 -9.77 -5.91
N PHE A 67 2.00 -10.80 -5.14
CA PHE A 67 0.69 -11.42 -5.06
C PHE A 67 -0.01 -11.05 -3.75
N LEU A 68 -1.32 -10.83 -3.84
CA LEU A 68 -2.20 -10.70 -2.68
C LEU A 68 -2.42 -12.07 -2.02
N PRO A 69 -2.94 -12.12 -0.78
CA PRO A 69 -3.31 -13.38 -0.11
C PRO A 69 -4.29 -14.26 -0.88
N THR A 70 -5.05 -13.67 -1.81
CA THR A 70 -5.92 -14.38 -2.76
C THR A 70 -5.16 -15.20 -3.80
N GLY A 71 -3.84 -15.02 -3.91
CA GLY A 71 -2.99 -15.61 -4.94
C GLY A 71 -2.97 -14.84 -6.26
N LEU A 72 -3.65 -13.68 -6.35
CA LEU A 72 -3.72 -12.86 -7.56
C LEU A 72 -2.74 -11.66 -7.48
N PRO A 73 -2.12 -11.25 -8.61
CA PRO A 73 -1.25 -10.07 -8.67
C PRO A 73 -2.05 -8.75 -8.78
N ILE A 74 -3.36 -8.83 -8.64
CA ILE A 74 -4.31 -7.74 -8.83
C ILE A 74 -5.37 -7.77 -7.74
N GLY A 75 -5.84 -6.60 -7.34
CA GLY A 75 -6.97 -6.46 -6.41
C GLY A 75 -7.42 -5.02 -6.25
N SER A 76 -8.25 -4.77 -5.24
CA SER A 76 -8.64 -3.41 -4.90
C SER A 76 -7.46 -2.65 -4.29
N PRO A 77 -7.44 -1.31 -4.35
CA PRO A 77 -6.42 -0.51 -3.66
C PRO A 77 -6.36 -0.80 -2.15
N GLU A 78 -7.49 -1.17 -1.55
CA GLU A 78 -7.60 -1.45 -0.12
C GLU A 78 -7.03 -2.81 0.23
N ASP A 79 -7.23 -3.85 -0.59
CA ASP A 79 -6.58 -5.15 -0.41
C ASP A 79 -5.06 -5.04 -0.53
N CYS A 80 -4.59 -4.30 -1.54
CA CYS A 80 -3.16 -4.03 -1.75
C CYS A 80 -2.55 -3.26 -0.58
N LEU A 81 -3.26 -2.27 -0.04
CA LEU A 81 -2.86 -1.52 1.14
C LEU A 81 -2.82 -2.42 2.38
N THR A 82 -3.86 -3.25 2.59
CA THR A 82 -3.91 -4.16 3.73
C THR A 82 -2.76 -5.18 3.69
N CYS A 83 -2.46 -5.71 2.51
CA CYS A 83 -1.36 -6.65 2.31
C CYS A 83 -0.01 -6.04 2.66
N ALA A 84 0.30 -4.85 2.11
CA ALA A 84 1.57 -4.17 2.39
C ALA A 84 1.64 -3.63 3.83
N GLY A 85 0.54 -3.07 4.34
CA GLY A 85 0.46 -2.53 5.70
C GLY A 85 0.64 -3.60 6.77
N THR A 86 0.15 -4.83 6.57
CA THR A 86 0.38 -5.94 7.52
C THR A 86 1.88 -6.22 7.70
N LEU A 87 2.69 -6.02 6.65
CA LEU A 87 4.13 -6.23 6.70
C LEU A 87 4.86 -5.07 7.39
N TYR A 88 4.49 -3.83 7.10
CA TYR A 88 5.24 -2.64 7.50
C TYR A 88 4.70 -1.92 8.73
N LEU A 89 3.38 -1.98 8.95
CA LEU A 89 2.67 -1.33 10.06
C LEU A 89 2.29 -2.33 11.16
N GLY A 90 2.60 -3.61 10.95
CA GLY A 90 2.26 -4.71 11.85
C GLY A 90 0.87 -5.29 11.61
N SER A 91 0.51 -6.32 12.38
CA SER A 91 -0.82 -6.92 12.33
C SER A 91 -1.90 -5.88 12.65
N PRO A 92 -3.05 -5.87 11.94
CA PRO A 92 -4.18 -5.02 12.28
C PRO A 92 -4.62 -5.22 13.73
N ALA A 93 -5.06 -4.13 14.36
CA ALA A 93 -5.58 -4.13 15.74
C ALA A 93 -6.96 -4.80 15.85
#